data_AF-A0AAP9YE38-F1
#
_entry.id   AF-A0AAP9YE38-F1
#
_cell.length_a   1.000
_cell.length_b   1.000
_cell.length_c   1.000
_cell.angle_alpha   90.00
_cell.angle_beta   90.00
_cell.angle_gamma   90.00
#
_symmetry.space_group_name_H-M   'P 1'
#
loop_
_entity.id
_entity.type
_entity.pdbx_description
1 polymer ?
#
loop_
_entity_poly.entity_id
_entity_poly.type
_entity_poly.pdbx_seq_one_letter_code
_entity_poly.pdbx_strand_id
1 'polypeptide(L)' 'MRIIAISHLKAFWDKYPDAEQPLLAWIDEARKADWSSPAEIKAQFRNASILKGYV' A
#
# COMPACT_ATOMS: atom_id res chain seq x y z
N MET A 1 -2.68 -10.45 -2.52
CA MET A 1 -2.30 -9.92 -1.17
C MET A 1 -3.54 -9.50 -0.36
N ARG A 2 -3.55 -9.64 0.98
CA ARG A 2 -4.67 -9.17 1.84
C ARG A 2 -4.32 -7.83 2.53
N ILE A 3 -5.07 -6.77 2.23
CA ILE A 3 -4.94 -5.47 2.90
C ILE A 3 -5.79 -5.49 4.19
N ILE A 4 -5.16 -5.31 5.35
CA ILE A 4 -5.80 -5.49 6.66
C ILE A 4 -6.44 -4.23 7.24
N ALA A 5 -6.11 -3.04 6.73
CA ALA A 5 -6.41 -1.77 7.38
C ALA A 5 -6.88 -0.67 6.39
N ILE A 6 -7.80 -1.00 5.48
CA ILE A 6 -8.34 -0.04 4.49
C ILE A 6 -9.03 1.17 5.16
N SER A 7 -9.59 0.97 6.36
CA SER A 7 -10.19 2.05 7.15
C SER A 7 -9.24 3.23 7.40
N HIS A 8 -7.94 2.97 7.56
CA HIS A 8 -6.94 4.03 7.77
C HIS A 8 -6.69 4.83 6.50
N LEU A 9 -6.70 4.18 5.34
CA LEU A 9 -6.60 4.85 4.04
C LEU A 9 -7.84 5.74 3.80
N LYS A 10 -9.02 5.23 4.16
CA LYS A 10 -10.27 5.99 4.08
C LYS A 10 -10.26 7.25 4.95
N ALA A 11 -9.91 7.09 6.23
CA ALA A 11 -9.78 8.22 7.13
C ALA A 11 -8.73 9.25 6.66
N PHE A 12 -7.69 8.80 5.95
CA PHE A 12 -6.69 9.69 5.40
C PHE A 12 -7.22 10.50 4.22
N TRP A 13 -7.84 9.86 3.21
CA TRP A 13 -8.35 10.59 2.05
C TRP A 13 -9.61 11.43 2.36
N ASP A 14 -10.35 11.10 3.43
CA ASP A 14 -11.43 11.97 3.93
C ASP A 14 -10.87 13.33 4.41
N LYS A 15 -9.63 13.34 4.90
CA LYS A 15 -8.92 14.57 5.31
C LYS A 15 -8.15 15.21 4.16
N TYR A 16 -7.67 14.41 3.21
CA TYR A 16 -6.87 14.83 2.06
C TYR A 16 -7.46 14.23 0.77
N PRO A 17 -8.50 14.87 0.18
CA PRO A 17 -9.25 14.28 -0.94
C PRO A 17 -8.42 14.00 -2.19
N ASP A 18 -7.33 14.73 -2.39
CA ASP A 18 -6.35 14.52 -3.46
C ASP A 18 -5.65 13.15 -3.36
N ALA A 19 -5.62 12.55 -2.17
CA ALA A 19 -5.05 11.23 -1.95
C ALA A 19 -6.01 10.06 -2.28
N GLU A 20 -7.31 10.31 -2.51
CA GLU A 20 -8.30 9.24 -2.70
C GLU A 20 -7.96 8.38 -3.93
N GLN A 21 -7.84 9.00 -5.10
CA GLN A 21 -7.57 8.31 -6.36
C GLN A 21 -6.26 7.50 -6.35
N PRO A 22 -5.10 8.06 -5.92
CA PRO A 22 -3.88 7.28 -5.88
C PRO A 22 -3.94 6.13 -4.86
N LEU A 23 -4.65 6.31 -3.74
CA LEU A 23 -4.84 5.22 -2.75
C LEU A 23 -5.76 4.12 -3.26
N LEU A 24 -6.84 4.46 -3.97
CA LEU A 24 -7.72 3.48 -4.62
C LEU A 24 -6.98 2.69 -5.70
N ALA A 25 -6.17 3.36 -6.53
CA ALA A 25 -5.33 2.71 -7.54
C ALA A 25 -4.35 1.73 -6.89
N TRP A 26 -3.68 2.15 -5.81
CA TRP A 26 -2.77 1.28 -5.06
C TRP A 26 -3.50 0.08 -4.42
N ILE A 27 -4.72 0.29 -3.88
CA ILE A 27 -5.54 -0.81 -3.33
C ILE A 27 -5.86 -1.86 -4.39
N ASP A 28 -6.27 -1.43 -5.59
CA ASP A 28 -6.58 -2.33 -6.70
C ASP A 28 -5.34 -3.12 -7.15
N GLU A 29 -4.21 -2.44 -7.32
CA GLU A 29 -2.93 -3.04 -7.69
C GLU A 29 -2.46 -4.05 -6.64
N ALA A 30 -2.45 -3.68 -5.37
CA ALA A 30 -2.04 -4.55 -4.28
C ALA A 30 -2.98 -5.76 -4.11
N ARG A 31 -4.29 -5.61 -4.33
CA ARG A 31 -5.24 -6.74 -4.27
C ARG A 31 -4.96 -7.78 -5.35
N LYS A 32 -4.65 -7.33 -6.56
CA LYS A 32 -4.33 -8.18 -7.72
C LYS A 32 -2.91 -8.77 -7.65
N ALA A 33 -2.01 -8.12 -6.92
CA ALA A 33 -0.64 -8.58 -6.78
C ALA A 33 -0.54 -9.87 -5.95
N ASP A 34 0.34 -10.75 -6.41
CA ASP A 34 0.73 -11.99 -5.72
C ASP A 34 2.20 -11.92 -5.29
N TRP A 35 2.55 -10.85 -4.55
CA TRP A 35 3.92 -10.66 -4.10
C TRP A 35 4.33 -11.71 -3.07
N SER A 36 5.39 -12.44 -3.36
CA SER A 36 5.90 -13.52 -2.49
C SER A 36 6.89 -13.00 -1.44
N SER A 37 7.51 -11.82 -1.69
CA SER A 37 8.51 -11.23 -0.82
C SER A 37 8.46 -9.69 -0.83
N PRO A 38 8.94 -9.02 0.24
CA PRO A 38 9.05 -7.55 0.26
C PRO A 38 9.96 -6.96 -0.84
N ALA A 39 10.89 -7.75 -1.37
CA ALA A 39 11.78 -7.34 -2.45
C ALA A 39 11.00 -7.07 -3.76
N GLU A 40 9.95 -7.85 -4.05
CA GLU A 40 9.10 -7.64 -5.23
C GLU A 40 8.34 -6.32 -5.14
N ILE A 41 7.84 -5.99 -3.94
CA ILE A 41 7.20 -4.70 -3.66
C ILE A 41 8.19 -3.55 -3.90
N LYS A 42 9.43 -3.69 -3.41
CA LYS A 42 10.49 -2.67 -3.59
C LYS A 42 10.90 -2.50 -5.05
N ALA A 43 10.87 -3.56 -5.85
CA ALA A 43 11.17 -3.50 -7.28
C ALA A 43 10.11 -2.69 -8.05
N GLN A 44 8.83 -2.89 -7.71
CA GLN A 44 7.70 -2.18 -8.30
C GLN A 44 7.60 -0.73 -7.79
N PHE A 45 7.69 -0.55 -6.47
CA PHE A 45 7.68 0.75 -5.81
C PHE A 45 9.08 1.08 -5.31
N ARG A 46 9.93 1.64 -6.18
CA ARG A 46 11.34 1.94 -5.87
C ARG A 46 11.53 2.80 -4.61
N ASN A 47 10.55 3.64 -4.28
CA ASN A 47 10.57 4.50 -3.11
C ASN A 47 10.06 3.82 -1.82
N ALA A 48 9.48 2.61 -1.90
CA ALA A 48 9.05 1.86 -0.72
C ALA A 48 10.26 1.56 0.17
N SER A 49 10.13 1.67 1.48
CA SER A 49 11.19 1.29 2.42
C SER A 49 10.77 0.02 3.14
N ILE A 50 11.66 -0.98 3.18
CA ILE A 50 11.43 -2.20 3.94
C ILE A 50 11.85 -1.91 5.38
N LEU A 51 10.86 -1.82 6.28
CA LEU A 51 11.11 -1.60 7.69
C LEU A 51 11.72 -2.88 8.29
N LYS A 52 12.84 -2.74 9.01
CA LYS A 52 13.35 -3.83 9.84
C LYS A 52 12.39 -3.96 11.03
N GLY A 53 11.78 -5.13 11.21
CA GLY A 53 11.02 -5.42 12.42
C GLY A 53 11.97 -5.36 13.61
N TYR A 54 11.70 -4.49 14.58
CA TYR A 54 12.34 -4.62 15.88
C TYR A 54 11.71 -5.84 16.55
N VAL A 55 12.55 -6.84 16.83
CA VAL A 55 12.23 -7.96 17.71
C VAL A 55 12.31 -7.48 19.15
#